data_AF-U2ACF7-F1
#
_entry.id   AF-U2ACF7-F1
#
_cell.length_a   1.000
_cell.length_b   1.000
_cell.length_c   1.000
_cell.angle_alpha   90.00
_cell.angle_beta   90.00
_cell.angle_gamma   90.00
#
_symmetry.space_group_name_H-M   'P 1'
#
loop_
_entity.id
_entity.type
_entity.pdbx_description
1 polymer ?
#
loop_
_entity_poly.entity_id
_entity_poly.type
_entity_poly.pdbx_seq_one_letter_code
_entity_poly.pdbx_strand_id
1 'polypeptide(L)'
;MFLSSTLSFLDSFSIASITVGVFLIVSFEYYKRKRLSYEDKEVIKKLLQTLDVNNFQENIYQQNAWYGYSLESIQKTTSFVKESERISNFIAQKKSRRSVEKIRTLLKEFNQLVIEKMNTKRTSYILPKEPDKYSQSEAIAIVLNEKTKKIFQELEKFVFYIKKEHQLIF
;
A
#
# COMPACT_ATOMS: atom_id res chain seq x y z
N MET A 1 13.68 -33.97 -59.58
CA MET A 1 12.80 -34.11 -58.39
C MET A 1 13.46 -33.34 -57.23
N PHE A 2 13.38 -32.00 -57.21
CA PHE A 2 14.06 -31.14 -56.21
C PHE A 2 13.24 -29.86 -55.93
N LEU A 3 11.95 -30.01 -55.62
CA LEU A 3 11.08 -28.86 -55.33
C LEU A 3 10.31 -28.97 -54.00
N SER A 4 10.49 -30.03 -53.21
CA SER A 4 9.70 -30.22 -51.97
C SER A 4 10.41 -29.79 -50.68
N SER A 5 11.73 -29.60 -50.67
CA SER A 5 12.50 -29.32 -49.44
C SER A 5 12.66 -27.83 -49.13
N THR A 6 12.52 -26.95 -50.12
CA THR A 6 12.66 -25.50 -49.93
C THR A 6 11.38 -24.81 -49.44
N LEU A 7 10.21 -25.38 -49.76
CA LEU A 7 8.93 -24.90 -49.22
C LEU A 7 8.83 -25.13 -47.70
N SER A 8 9.22 -26.31 -47.20
CA SER A 8 9.09 -26.60 -45.75
C SER A 8 9.99 -25.72 -44.89
N PHE A 9 11.13 -25.27 -45.41
CA PHE A 9 12.06 -24.39 -44.69
C PHE A 9 11.54 -22.95 -44.62
N LEU A 10 10.98 -22.42 -45.72
CA LEU A 10 10.37 -21.09 -45.75
C LEU A 10 9.09 -21.02 -44.91
N ASP A 11 8.29 -22.09 -44.93
CA ASP A 11 7.09 -22.20 -44.09
C ASP A 11 7.46 -22.28 -42.61
N SER A 12 8.50 -23.04 -42.26
CA SER A 12 8.99 -23.16 -40.88
C SER A 12 9.60 -21.84 -40.35
N PHE A 13 10.33 -21.10 -41.21
CA PHE A 13 10.87 -19.78 -40.86
C PHE A 13 9.76 -18.73 -40.67
N SER A 14 8.73 -18.79 -41.51
CA SER A 14 7.55 -17.91 -41.44
C SER A 14 6.74 -18.18 -40.17
N ILE A 15 6.53 -19.44 -39.81
CA ILE A 15 5.87 -19.84 -38.56
C ILE A 15 6.68 -19.37 -37.35
N ALA A 16 7.99 -19.65 -37.31
CA ALA A 16 8.86 -19.23 -36.20
C ALA A 16 8.87 -17.71 -35.98
N SER A 17 8.88 -16.93 -37.07
CA SER A 17 8.80 -15.47 -37.05
C SER A 17 7.48 -14.96 -36.43
N ILE A 18 6.34 -15.56 -36.82
CA ILE A 18 5.02 -15.22 -36.26
C ILE A 18 4.97 -15.53 -34.77
N THR A 19 5.48 -16.68 -34.32
CA THR A 19 5.46 -17.06 -32.90
C THR A 19 6.29 -16.11 -32.04
N VAL A 20 7.47 -15.68 -32.53
CA VAL A 20 8.32 -14.69 -31.86
C VAL A 20 7.62 -13.33 -31.80
N GLY A 21 6.98 -12.91 -32.89
CA GLY A 21 6.21 -11.66 -32.94
C GLY A 21 5.05 -11.64 -31.93
N VAL A 22 4.26 -12.72 -31.87
CA VAL A 22 3.18 -12.87 -30.88
C VAL A 22 3.75 -12.88 -29.47
N PHE A 23 4.85 -13.60 -29.21
CA PHE A 23 5.48 -13.65 -27.90
C PHE A 23 5.99 -12.27 -27.46
N LEU A 24 6.59 -11.49 -28.36
CA LEU A 24 7.05 -10.13 -28.07
C LEU A 24 5.88 -9.18 -27.82
N ILE A 25 4.79 -9.26 -28.59
CA ILE A 25 3.58 -8.45 -28.37
C ILE A 25 2.93 -8.79 -27.02
N VAL A 26 2.77 -10.08 -26.71
CA VAL A 26 2.24 -10.55 -25.42
C VAL A 26 3.15 -10.12 -24.28
N SER A 27 4.47 -10.23 -24.44
CA SER A 27 5.44 -9.80 -23.43
C SER A 27 5.41 -8.28 -23.25
N PHE A 28 5.33 -7.52 -24.33
CA PHE A 28 5.25 -6.06 -24.31
C PHE A 28 3.94 -5.59 -23.67
N GLU A 29 2.80 -6.19 -24.02
CA GLU A 29 1.52 -5.94 -23.34
C GLU A 29 1.56 -6.33 -21.87
N TYR A 30 2.20 -7.46 -21.54
CA TYR A 30 2.38 -7.92 -20.18
C TYR A 30 3.24 -6.94 -19.36
N TYR A 31 4.32 -6.42 -19.94
CA TYR A 31 5.15 -5.36 -19.35
C TYR A 31 4.37 -4.05 -19.20
N LYS A 32 3.60 -3.65 -20.21
CA LYS A 32 2.75 -2.45 -20.18
C LYS A 32 1.69 -2.53 -19.08
N ARG A 33 1.08 -3.71 -18.89
CA ARG A 33 0.10 -3.98 -17.80
C ARG A 33 0.72 -3.97 -16.40
N LYS A 34 2.05 -4.18 -16.27
CA LYS A 34 2.74 -4.05 -14.99
C LYS A 34 3.09 -2.62 -14.62
N ARG A 35 3.13 -1.69 -15.58
CA ARG A 35 3.44 -0.29 -15.31
C ARG A 35 2.21 0.43 -14.72
N LEU A 36 2.39 1.27 -13.70
CA LEU A 36 1.30 2.13 -13.24
C LEU A 36 1.03 3.21 -14.29
N SER A 37 -0.25 3.45 -14.58
CA SER A 37 -0.65 4.58 -15.42
C SER A 37 -0.39 5.90 -14.70
N TYR A 38 -0.51 7.01 -15.42
CA TYR A 38 -0.39 8.34 -14.82
C TYR A 38 -1.52 8.56 -13.78
N GLU A 39 -2.73 8.13 -14.10
CA GLU A 39 -3.91 8.22 -13.26
C GLU A 39 -3.73 7.40 -11.97
N ASP A 40 -3.23 6.16 -12.08
CA ASP A 40 -2.95 5.32 -10.91
C ASP A 40 -1.96 6.02 -9.97
N LYS A 41 -0.93 6.67 -10.53
CA LYS A 41 0.08 7.40 -9.74
C LYS A 41 -0.50 8.59 -9.01
N GLU A 42 -1.33 9.39 -9.67
CA GLU A 42 -1.95 10.55 -9.05
C GLU A 42 -2.87 10.13 -7.89
N VAL A 43 -3.63 9.05 -8.06
CA VAL A 43 -4.45 8.47 -6.99
C VAL A 43 -3.58 8.00 -5.82
N ILE A 44 -2.53 7.22 -6.10
CA ILE A 44 -1.63 6.69 -5.05
C ILE A 44 -0.89 7.82 -4.33
N LYS A 45 -0.39 8.82 -5.06
CA LYS A 45 0.27 10.00 -4.51
C LYS A 45 -0.67 10.75 -3.57
N LYS A 46 -1.90 11.01 -4.00
CA LYS A 46 -2.92 11.65 -3.17
C LYS A 46 -3.18 10.86 -1.89
N LEU A 47 -3.30 9.53 -1.98
CA LEU A 47 -3.50 8.67 -0.81
C LEU A 47 -2.31 8.74 0.16
N LEU A 48 -1.08 8.61 -0.34
CA LEU A 48 0.12 8.68 0.50
C LEU A 48 0.32 10.07 1.13
N GLN A 49 -0.03 11.15 0.42
CA GLN A 49 -0.05 12.50 0.98
C GLN A 49 -1.13 12.69 2.03
N THR A 50 -2.32 12.09 1.83
CA THR A 50 -3.41 12.12 2.83
C THR A 50 -3.04 11.40 4.12
N LEU A 51 -2.31 10.28 4.00
CA LEU A 51 -1.75 9.59 5.17
C LEU A 51 -0.65 10.37 5.85
N ASP A 52 0.13 11.14 5.07
CA ASP A 52 1.37 11.77 5.48
C ASP A 52 2.34 10.72 6.06
N VAL A 53 3.00 9.99 5.16
CA VAL A 53 3.86 8.84 5.52
C VAL A 53 4.94 9.22 6.53
N ASN A 54 5.49 10.43 6.45
CA ASN A 54 6.50 10.93 7.38
C ASN A 54 5.87 11.15 8.77
N ASN A 55 4.72 11.80 8.84
CA ASN A 55 3.99 11.96 10.10
C ASN A 55 3.62 10.60 10.72
N PHE A 56 3.17 9.63 9.91
CA PHE A 56 2.88 8.28 10.39
C PHE A 56 4.13 7.61 10.97
N GLN A 57 5.27 7.71 10.28
CA GLN A 57 6.52 7.12 10.75
C GLN A 57 6.93 7.71 12.10
N GLU A 58 7.02 9.03 12.19
CA GLU A 58 7.54 9.74 13.36
C GLU A 58 6.57 9.71 14.55
N ASN A 59 5.28 9.94 14.30
CA ASN A 59 4.31 10.23 15.37
C ASN A 59 3.37 9.07 15.70
N ILE A 60 3.41 7.97 14.94
CA ILE A 60 2.59 6.77 15.19
C ILE A 60 3.45 5.51 15.29
N TYR A 61 4.32 5.24 14.32
CA TYR A 61 5.12 4.02 14.30
C TYR A 61 6.27 4.06 15.32
N GLN A 62 7.08 5.12 15.31
CA GLN A 62 8.20 5.28 16.25
C GLN A 62 7.73 5.68 17.65
N GLN A 63 6.51 6.22 17.75
CA GLN A 63 5.89 6.62 19.01
C GLN A 63 5.35 5.40 19.76
N ASN A 64 5.83 5.18 20.99
CA ASN A 64 5.26 4.15 21.86
C ASN A 64 3.85 4.58 22.31
N ALA A 65 2.85 3.72 22.04
CA ALA A 65 1.44 3.93 22.35
C ALA A 65 1.17 4.30 23.83
N TRP A 66 2.04 3.89 24.75
CA TRP A 66 1.95 4.23 26.18
C TRP A 66 1.94 5.75 26.43
N TYR A 67 2.62 6.52 25.58
CA TYR A 67 2.70 7.98 25.67
C TYR A 67 1.60 8.68 24.87
N GLY A 68 0.78 7.91 24.15
CA GLY A 68 -0.33 8.42 23.36
C GLY A 68 0.08 8.92 21.98
N TYR A 69 -0.94 9.29 21.22
CA TYR A 69 -0.85 9.80 19.86
C TYR A 69 -1.46 11.20 19.77
N SER A 70 -0.92 12.04 18.89
CA SER A 70 -1.54 13.33 18.61
C SER A 70 -2.89 13.14 17.89
N LEU A 71 -3.83 14.03 18.17
CA LEU A 71 -5.14 14.01 17.52
C LEU A 71 -5.00 14.20 16.00
N GLU A 72 -4.08 15.07 15.56
CA GLU A 72 -3.77 15.29 14.15
C GLU A 72 -3.29 14.01 13.45
N SER A 73 -2.38 13.26 14.05
CA SER A 73 -1.84 12.03 13.47
C SER A 73 -2.94 10.97 13.30
N ILE A 74 -3.83 10.82 14.29
CA ILE A 74 -4.99 9.91 14.18
C ILE A 74 -6.02 10.42 13.17
N GLN A 75 -6.16 11.74 12.99
CA GLN A 75 -7.01 12.29 11.94
C GLN A 75 -6.46 11.99 10.54
N LYS A 76 -5.15 12.02 10.33
CA LYS A 76 -4.51 11.67 9.05
C LYS A 76 -4.73 10.19 8.68
N THR A 77 -4.54 9.26 9.62
CA THR A 77 -4.85 7.84 9.40
C THR A 77 -6.33 7.62 9.11
N THR A 78 -7.21 8.31 9.83
CA THR A 78 -8.67 8.26 9.59
C THR A 78 -9.04 8.82 8.22
N SER A 79 -8.40 9.92 7.81
CA SER A 79 -8.62 10.56 6.51
C SER A 79 -8.14 9.66 5.35
N PHE A 80 -7.01 8.98 5.51
CA PHE A 80 -6.57 7.97 4.55
C PHE A 80 -7.61 6.86 4.39
N VAL A 81 -8.16 6.34 5.50
CA VAL A 81 -9.20 5.30 5.44
C VAL A 81 -10.39 5.76 4.61
N LYS A 82 -10.95 6.95 4.93
CA LYS A 82 -12.10 7.51 4.21
C LYS A 82 -11.79 7.77 2.73
N GLU A 83 -10.64 8.38 2.45
CA GLU A 83 -10.27 8.72 1.08
C GLU A 83 -10.00 7.47 0.24
N SER A 84 -9.31 6.47 0.81
CA SER A 84 -9.06 5.21 0.12
C SER A 84 -10.34 4.42 -0.18
N GLU A 85 -11.38 4.48 0.65
CA GLU A 85 -12.71 3.93 0.28
C GLU A 85 -13.30 4.61 -0.95
N ARG A 86 -13.10 5.92 -1.07
CA ARG A 86 -13.65 6.73 -2.15
C ARG A 86 -12.91 6.53 -3.47
N ILE A 87 -11.57 6.43 -3.43
CA ILE A 87 -10.76 6.54 -4.65
C ILE A 87 -9.92 5.31 -5.00
N SER A 88 -9.84 4.27 -4.15
CA SER A 88 -8.99 3.09 -4.45
C SER A 88 -9.44 2.33 -5.70
N ASN A 89 -10.74 2.38 -6.03
CA ASN A 89 -11.29 1.71 -7.22
C ASN A 89 -10.83 2.34 -8.53
N PHE A 90 -10.32 3.58 -8.50
CA PHE A 90 -9.72 4.22 -9.68
C PHE A 90 -8.32 3.70 -9.99
N ILE A 91 -7.70 2.92 -9.08
CA ILE A 91 -6.41 2.28 -9.33
C ILE A 91 -6.63 1.05 -10.22
N ALA A 92 -6.37 1.19 -11.52
CA ALA A 92 -6.50 0.12 -12.50
C ALA A 92 -5.56 -1.04 -12.16
N GLN A 93 -4.30 -0.74 -11.80
CA GLN A 93 -3.33 -1.78 -11.47
C GLN A 93 -3.72 -2.56 -10.21
N LYS A 94 -4.10 -3.83 -10.40
CA LYS A 94 -4.62 -4.73 -9.36
C LYS A 94 -3.66 -4.88 -8.16
N LYS A 95 -2.34 -4.90 -8.40
CA LYS A 95 -1.35 -5.06 -7.33
C LYS A 95 -1.34 -3.85 -6.39
N SER A 96 -1.25 -2.63 -6.93
CA SER A 96 -1.28 -1.41 -6.12
C SER A 96 -2.61 -1.21 -5.41
N ARG A 97 -3.73 -1.47 -6.09
CA ARG A 97 -5.06 -1.43 -5.46
C ARG A 97 -5.14 -2.35 -4.24
N ARG A 98 -4.67 -3.61 -4.38
CA ARG A 98 -4.62 -4.57 -3.26
C ARG A 98 -3.73 -4.08 -2.11
N SER A 99 -2.59 -3.45 -2.40
CA SER A 99 -1.73 -2.87 -1.37
C SER A 99 -2.44 -1.75 -0.61
N VAL A 100 -3.10 -0.83 -1.31
CA VAL A 100 -3.91 0.24 -0.70
C VAL A 100 -5.03 -0.34 0.16
N GLU A 101 -5.77 -1.33 -0.34
CA GLU A 101 -6.85 -1.99 0.40
C GLU A 101 -6.33 -2.67 1.67
N LYS A 102 -5.17 -3.33 1.59
CA LYS A 102 -4.53 -3.98 2.75
C LYS A 102 -4.13 -2.95 3.81
N ILE A 103 -3.48 -1.86 3.42
CA ILE A 103 -3.10 -0.76 4.33
C ILE A 103 -4.36 -0.14 4.96
N ARG A 104 -5.40 0.10 4.16
CA ARG A 104 -6.69 0.62 4.63
C ARG A 104 -7.30 -0.28 5.72
N THR A 105 -7.34 -1.59 5.50
CA THR A 105 -7.88 -2.54 6.49
C THR A 105 -7.09 -2.50 7.80
N LEU A 106 -5.76 -2.49 7.72
CA LEU A 106 -4.92 -2.42 8.92
C LEU A 106 -5.12 -1.10 9.69
N LEU A 107 -5.21 0.03 8.96
CA LEU A 107 -5.47 1.34 9.57
C LEU A 107 -6.86 1.43 10.18
N LYS A 108 -7.89 0.81 9.58
CA LYS A 108 -9.23 0.71 10.18
C LYS A 108 -9.18 0.00 11.54
N GLU A 109 -8.54 -1.16 11.60
CA GLU A 109 -8.40 -1.90 12.86
C GLU A 109 -7.64 -1.12 13.92
N PHE A 110 -6.56 -0.43 13.52
CA PHE A 110 -5.79 0.43 14.40
C PHE A 110 -6.63 1.61 14.92
N ASN A 111 -7.28 2.36 14.03
CA ASN A 111 -8.11 3.51 14.41
C ASN A 111 -9.27 3.10 15.32
N GLN A 112 -9.90 1.95 15.04
CA GLN A 112 -10.96 1.42 15.88
C GLN A 112 -10.45 1.15 17.31
N LEU A 113 -9.28 0.50 17.43
CA LEU A 113 -8.71 0.20 18.73
C LEU A 113 -8.32 1.46 19.50
N VAL A 114 -7.77 2.48 18.82
CA VAL A 114 -7.49 3.80 19.41
C VAL A 114 -8.76 4.43 19.95
N ILE A 115 -9.84 4.46 19.16
CA ILE A 115 -11.13 5.06 19.55
C ILE A 115 -11.76 4.31 20.73
N GLU A 116 -11.70 2.98 20.74
CA GLU A 116 -12.32 2.16 21.78
C GLU A 116 -11.56 2.16 23.11
N LYS A 117 -10.22 2.28 23.07
CA LYS A 117 -9.36 2.00 24.22
C LYS A 117 -8.65 3.21 24.80
N MET A 118 -8.54 4.31 24.05
CA MET A 118 -7.83 5.50 24.50
C MET A 118 -8.81 6.62 24.84
N ASN A 119 -8.51 7.33 25.93
CA ASN A 119 -9.23 8.54 26.29
C ASN A 119 -8.78 9.68 25.39
N THR A 120 -9.73 10.49 24.94
CA THR A 120 -9.41 11.74 24.23
C THR A 120 -9.14 12.85 25.25
N LYS A 121 -7.92 13.40 25.23
CA LYS A 121 -7.57 14.68 25.85
C LYS A 121 -7.54 15.77 24.77
N ARG A 122 -7.46 17.05 25.17
CA ARG A 122 -7.58 18.23 24.28
C ARG A 122 -6.90 18.07 22.91
N THR A 123 -5.70 17.49 22.86
CA THR A 123 -4.91 17.36 21.62
C THR A 123 -4.37 15.95 21.38
N SER A 124 -4.82 14.95 22.15
CA SER A 124 -4.21 13.62 22.10
C SER A 124 -5.14 12.48 22.51
N TYR A 125 -4.84 11.29 21.99
CA TYR A 125 -5.38 10.02 22.47
C TYR A 125 -4.38 9.40 23.44
N ILE A 126 -4.81 9.09 24.66
CA ILE A 126 -3.95 8.52 25.70
C ILE A 126 -4.65 7.34 26.36
N LEU A 127 -3.92 6.25 26.60
CA LEU A 127 -4.43 5.11 27.35
C LEU A 127 -4.77 5.51 28.79
N PRO A 128 -5.85 4.95 29.38
CA PRO A 128 -6.16 5.13 30.79
C PRO A 128 -5.00 4.62 31.66
N LYS A 129 -4.68 5.34 32.75
CA LYS A 129 -3.55 5.02 33.65
C LYS A 129 -3.97 4.92 35.10
N GLU A 130 -5.27 4.82 35.35
CA GLU A 130 -5.83 4.56 36.66
C GLU A 130 -5.35 3.18 37.17
N PRO A 131 -5.13 3.00 38.49
CA PRO A 131 -4.55 1.78 39.04
C PRO A 131 -5.28 0.49 38.65
N ASP A 132 -6.61 0.55 38.52
CA ASP A 132 -7.48 -0.58 38.12
C ASP A 132 -7.36 -0.95 36.64
N LYS A 133 -6.83 -0.05 35.80
CA LYS A 133 -6.72 -0.22 34.34
C LYS A 133 -5.28 -0.33 33.85
N TYR A 134 -4.29 -0.07 34.71
CA TYR A 134 -2.89 0.06 34.32
C TYR A 134 -2.37 -1.14 33.53
N SER A 135 -2.52 -2.36 34.05
CA SER A 135 -2.04 -3.58 33.38
C SER A 135 -2.76 -3.85 32.06
N GLN A 136 -4.05 -3.52 31.98
CA GLN A 136 -4.81 -3.65 30.73
C GLN A 136 -4.29 -2.66 29.68
N SER A 137 -4.04 -1.41 30.08
CA SER A 137 -3.49 -0.37 29.21
C SER A 137 -2.08 -0.70 28.72
N GLU A 138 -1.22 -1.28 29.57
CA GLU A 138 0.09 -1.74 29.16
C GLU A 138 0.00 -2.84 28.08
N ALA A 139 -0.89 -3.82 28.26
CA ALA A 139 -1.15 -4.85 27.26
C ALA A 139 -1.69 -4.24 25.95
N ILE A 140 -2.61 -3.27 26.01
CA ILE A 140 -3.13 -2.58 24.83
C ILE A 140 -2.04 -1.77 24.12
N ALA A 141 -1.14 -1.13 24.86
CA ALA A 141 -0.01 -0.40 24.28
C ALA A 141 0.87 -1.31 23.43
N ILE A 142 1.18 -2.52 23.92
CA ILE A 142 1.94 -3.53 23.17
C ILE A 142 1.21 -3.90 21.87
N VAL A 143 -0.10 -4.16 21.94
CA VAL A 143 -0.90 -4.50 20.75
C VAL A 143 -0.92 -3.35 19.73
N LEU A 144 -1.07 -2.11 20.18
CA LEU A 144 -1.03 -0.93 19.30
C LEU A 144 0.34 -0.80 18.62
N ASN A 145 1.43 -0.94 19.38
CA ASN A 145 2.80 -0.87 18.83
C ASN A 145 3.06 -1.96 17.77
N GLU A 146 2.57 -3.19 17.98
CA GLU A 146 2.68 -4.25 16.97
C GLU A 146 1.82 -3.97 15.72
N LYS A 147 0.63 -3.38 15.89
CA LYS A 147 -0.21 -2.97 14.77
C LYS A 147 0.47 -1.87 13.93
N THR A 148 1.03 -0.83 14.56
CA THR A 148 1.70 0.26 13.83
C THR A 148 2.94 -0.23 13.10
N LYS A 149 3.71 -1.13 13.70
CA LYS A 149 4.84 -1.81 13.04
C LYS A 149 4.41 -2.58 11.79
N LYS A 150 3.34 -3.38 11.88
CA LYS A 150 2.80 -4.13 10.74
C LYS A 150 2.32 -3.20 9.63
N ILE A 151 1.66 -2.09 9.97
CA ILE A 151 1.22 -1.08 9.00
C ILE A 151 2.44 -0.46 8.30
N PHE A 152 3.46 -0.06 9.07
CA PHE A 152 4.68 0.54 8.52
C PHE A 152 5.41 -0.40 7.56
N GLN A 153 5.53 -1.68 7.89
CA GLN A 153 6.14 -2.68 7.01
C GLN A 153 5.39 -2.82 5.67
N GLU A 154 4.06 -2.75 5.67
CA GLU A 154 3.27 -2.81 4.44
C GLU A 154 3.34 -1.51 3.64
N LEU A 155 3.40 -0.36 4.31
CA LEU A 155 3.68 0.93 3.70
C LEU A 155 5.06 0.95 3.04
N GLU A 156 6.10 0.49 3.73
CA GLU A 156 7.47 0.45 3.22
C GLU A 156 7.56 -0.45 1.97
N LYS A 157 7.00 -1.66 2.03
CA LYS A 157 6.91 -2.56 0.85
C LYS A 157 6.19 -1.89 -0.31
N PHE A 158 5.11 -1.18 -0.03
CA PHE A 158 4.32 -0.52 -1.05
C PHE A 158 5.07 0.67 -1.66
N VAL A 159 5.60 1.58 -0.84
CA VAL A 159 6.40 2.73 -1.28
C VAL A 159 7.63 2.26 -2.05
N PHE A 160 8.34 1.24 -1.58
CA PHE A 160 9.47 0.65 -2.31
C PHE A 160 9.05 0.09 -3.67
N TYR A 161 7.92 -0.62 -3.73
CA TYR A 161 7.37 -1.12 -4.99
C TYR A 161 7.08 0.03 -5.97
N ILE A 162 6.42 1.09 -5.49
CA ILE A 162 6.10 2.28 -6.29
C ILE A 162 7.38 2.99 -6.76
N LYS A 163 8.38 3.15 -5.88
CA LYS A 163 9.68 3.77 -6.20
C LYS A 163 10.47 2.97 -7.24
N LYS A 164 10.57 1.64 -7.07
CA LYS A 164 11.29 0.74 -7.97
C LYS A 164 10.68 0.74 -9.37
N GLU A 165 9.36 0.77 -9.45
CA GLU A 165 8.68 0.85 -10.74
C GLU A 165 8.90 2.22 -11.39
N HIS A 166 9.09 3.32 -10.64
CA HIS A 166 8.88 4.69 -11.17
C HIS A 166 9.86 5.83 -10.85
N GLN A 167 11.02 5.66 -10.22
CA GLN A 167 11.89 6.82 -9.90
C GLN A 167 11.11 7.95 -9.18
N LEU A 168 10.04 7.62 -8.44
CA LEU A 168 9.25 8.60 -7.72
C LEU A 168 10.06 9.09 -6.52
N ILE A 169 10.52 10.34 -6.60
CA ILE A 169 11.13 11.07 -5.49
C ILE A 169 9.97 11.61 -4.65
N PHE A 170 9.89 11.17 -3.39
CA PHE A 170 9.03 11.75 -2.36
C PHE A 170 9.85 12.78 -1.58
#